data_AF-A0A3Q8ZGD2-F1
#
_entry.id   AF-A0A3Q8ZGD2-F1
#
_cell.length_a   1.000
_cell.length_b   1.000
_cell.length_c   1.000
_cell.angle_alpha   90.00
_cell.angle_beta   90.00
_cell.angle_gamma   90.00
#
_symmetry.space_group_name_H-M   'P 1'
#
loop_
_entity.id
_entity.type
_entity.pdbx_description
1 polymer ?
#
loop_
_entity_poly.entity_id
_entity_poly.type
_entity_poly.pdbx_seq_one_letter_code
_entity_poly.pdbx_strand_id
1 'polypeptide(L)' 'MIRKLKDGKYRLYSRKKDGKTGKRRRLGTFDTRDAAEKHEREVQYLSGIEDYTT' A
#
# COMPACT_ATOMS: atom_id res chain seq x y z
N MET A 1 1.36 -1.07 4.43
CA MET A 1 2.66 -1.49 5.02
C MET A 1 3.78 -0.70 4.38
N ILE A 2 4.48 0.15 5.14
CA ILE A 2 5.49 1.06 4.60
C ILE A 2 6.89 0.58 4.97
N ARG A 3 7.80 0.53 3.98
CA ARG A 3 9.21 0.14 4.17
C ARG A 3 10.13 1.26 3.69
N LYS A 4 11.09 1.67 4.53
CA LYS A 4 12.18 2.57 4.11
C LYS A 4 13.20 1.82 3.26
N LEU A 5 13.62 2.42 2.16
CA LEU A 5 14.61 1.89 1.22
C LEU A 5 15.99 2.51 1.48
N LYS A 6 17.03 1.89 0.91
CA LYS A 6 18.42 2.37 1.06
C LYS A 6 18.65 3.74 0.40
N ASP A 7 17.87 4.07 -0.62
CA ASP A 7 17.87 5.36 -1.33
C ASP A 7 17.12 6.46 -0.55
N GLY A 8 16.63 6.18 0.67
CA GLY A 8 15.88 7.12 1.50
C GLY A 8 14.39 7.19 1.22
N LYS A 9 13.90 6.54 0.14
CA LYS A 9 12.49 6.52 -0.23
C LYS A 9 11.67 5.53 0.60
N TYR A 10 10.36 5.66 0.55
CA TYR A 10 9.39 4.85 1.26
C TYR A 10 8.54 4.05 0.29
N ARG A 11 8.52 2.73 0.41
CA ARG A 11 7.71 1.86 -0.43
C ARG A 11 6.49 1.36 0.33
N LEU A 12 5.31 1.55 -0.27
CA LEU A 12 4.06 1.01 0.25
C LEU A 12 3.79 -0.36 -0.37
N TYR A 13 3.51 -1.34 0.47
CA TYR A 13 3.03 -2.66 0.12
C TYR A 13 1.60 -2.89 0.63
N SER A 14 0.86 -3.73 -0.09
CA SER A 14 -0.46 -4.21 0.32
C SER A 14 -0.39 -4.95 1.66
N ARG A 15 -1.46 -4.84 2.47
CA ARG A 15 -1.58 -5.61 3.73
C ARG A 15 -1.74 -7.09 3.43
N LYS A 16 -2.73 -7.42 2.60
CA LYS A 16 -3.01 -8.78 2.11
C LYS A 16 -1.93 -9.22 1.12
N LYS A 17 -1.50 -10.48 1.22
CA LYS A 17 -0.71 -11.14 0.20
C LYS A 17 -1.63 -11.47 -0.97
N ASP A 18 -1.08 -11.45 -2.17
CA ASP A 18 -1.74 -11.98 -3.35
C ASP A 18 -1.93 -13.50 -3.19
N GLY A 19 -3.16 -13.99 -3.41
CA GLY A 19 -3.49 -15.41 -3.22
C GLY A 19 -2.88 -16.34 -4.26
N LYS A 20 -2.52 -15.83 -5.44
CA LYS A 20 -1.92 -16.62 -6.54
C LYS A 20 -0.41 -16.70 -6.41
N THR A 21 0.24 -15.60 -6.03
CA THR A 21 1.72 -15.52 -6.00
C THR A 21 2.31 -15.53 -4.59
N GLY A 22 1.50 -15.38 -3.54
CA GLY A 22 1.95 -15.26 -2.14
C GLY A 22 2.74 -13.98 -1.83
N LYS A 23 2.92 -13.10 -2.82
CA LYS A 23 3.69 -11.86 -2.69
C LYS A 23 2.78 -10.69 -2.35
N ARG A 24 3.32 -9.68 -1.66
CA ARG A 24 2.60 -8.42 -1.44
C ARG A 24 2.74 -7.55 -2.68
N ARG A 25 1.65 -6.91 -3.06
CA ARG A 25 1.63 -5.99 -4.20
C ARG A 25 2.33 -4.69 -3.79
N ARG A 26 3.17 -4.14 -4.68
CA ARG A 26 3.75 -2.80 -4.53
C ARG A 26 2.68 -1.80 -4.92
N LEU A 27 2.27 -0.95 -3.98
CA LEU A 27 1.23 0.06 -4.18
C LEU A 27 1.81 1.42 -4.57
N GLY A 28 3.07 1.69 -4.20
CA GLY A 28 3.72 2.95 -4.58
C GLY A 28 5.12 3.09 -4.01
N THR A 29 5.83 4.14 -4.40
CA THR A 29 7.09 4.57 -3.77
C THR A 29 7.08 6.09 -3.64
N PHE A 30 7.37 6.58 -2.45
CA PHE A 30 7.16 7.95 -2.01
C PHE A 30 8.47 8.49 -1.45
N ASP A 31 8.71 9.79 -1.59
CA ASP A 31 9.92 10.41 -1.07
C ASP A 31 9.83 10.66 0.45
N THR A 32 8.62 10.78 0.99
CA THR A 32 8.37 11.00 2.43
C THR A 32 7.49 9.90 3.03
N ARG A 33 7.63 9.70 4.34
CA ARG A 33 6.80 8.75 5.10
C ARG A 33 5.35 9.19 5.16
N ASP A 34 5.11 10.50 5.35
CA ASP A 34 3.77 11.08 5.43
C ASP A 34 2.96 10.84 4.15
N ALA A 35 3.58 11.02 2.97
CA ALA A 35 2.92 10.72 1.70
C ALA A 35 2.54 9.24 1.58
N ALA A 36 3.41 8.33 2.03
CA ALA A 36 3.11 6.90 2.04
C ALA A 36 1.96 6.53 3.02
N GLU A 37 1.86 7.23 4.16
CA GLU A 37 0.80 7.02 5.16
C GLU A 37 -0.56 7.56 4.67
N LYS A 38 -0.58 8.74 4.06
CA LYS A 38 -1.78 9.29 3.41
C LYS A 38 -2.30 8.34 2.35
N HIS A 39 -1.42 7.85 1.47
CA HIS A 39 -1.81 6.91 0.44
C HIS A 39 -2.26 5.56 1.00
N GLU A 40 -1.69 5.09 2.13
CA GLU A 40 -2.20 3.90 2.79
C GLU A 40 -3.65 4.08 3.25
N ARG A 41 -4.00 5.24 3.82
CA ARG A 41 -5.37 5.55 4.26
C ARG A 41 -6.34 5.59 3.08
N GLU A 42 -5.95 6.25 1.99
CA GLU A 42 -6.72 6.29 0.74
C GLU A 42 -6.97 4.89 0.20
N VAL A 43 -5.92 4.06 0.13
CA VAL A 43 -6.05 2.67 -0.34
C VAL A 43 -6.96 1.86 0.58
N GLN A 44 -6.91 2.04 1.90
CA GLN A 44 -7.85 1.35 2.80
C GLN A 44 -9.29 1.79 2.56
N TYR A 45 -9.51 3.09 2.40
CA TYR A 45 -10.84 3.64 2.15
C TYR A 45 -11.40 3.10 0.82
N LEU A 46 -10.61 3.14 -0.25
CA LEU A 46 -11.01 2.62 -1.56
C LEU A 46 -11.26 1.11 -1.55
N SER A 47 -10.36 0.33 -0.93
CA SER A 47 -10.52 -1.13 -0.84
C SER A 47 -11.66 -1.58 0.06
N GLY A 48 -12.12 -0.70 0.97
CA GLY A 48 -13.29 -0.96 1.79
C GLY A 48 -14.61 -0.62 1.09
N ILE A 49 -14.60 0.06 -0.05
CA ILE A 49 -15.80 0.43 -0.82
C ILE A 49 -16.21 -0.68 -1.80
N GLU A 50 -15.25 -1.43 -2.36
CA GLU A 50 -15.54 -2.54 -3.30
C GLU A 50 -16.42 -3.64 -2.70
N ASP A 51 -16.38 -3.84 -1.37
CA ASP A 51 -17.21 -4.84 -0.68
C ASP A 51 -18.68 -4.41 -0.51
N TYR A 52 -19.06 -3.16 -0.87
CA TYR A 52 -20.44 -2.64 -0.77
C TYR A 52 -21.16 -2.48 -2.11
N THR A 53 -20.49 -2.80 -3.22
CA THR A 53 -21.10 -2.82 -4.56
C THR A 53 -21.22 -4.26 -5.03
N THR A 54 -22.34 -4.91 -4.71
CA THR A 54 -22.82 -6.16 -5.34
C THR A 54 -24.24 -5.93 -5.82
#